data_AF-A0A511YAA1-F1
#
_entry.id   AF-A0A511YAA1-F1
#
_cell.length_a   1.000
_cell.length_b   1.000
_cell.length_c   1.000
_cell.angle_alpha   90.00
_cell.angle_beta   90.00
_cell.angle_gamma   90.00
#
_symmetry.space_group_name_H-M   'P 1'
#
loop_
_entity.id
_entity.type
_entity.pdbx_description
1 polymer ?
#
loop_
_entity_poly.entity_id
_entity_poly.type
_entity_poly.pdbx_seq_one_letter_code
_entity_poly.pdbx_strand_id
1 'polypeptide(L)'
;MRIHFSFILLGLLLFINCSKERNFLNKHHITLVANFTDGNEVLTKEAQNFEKNHNIKFQEANKIYEAFRSNNEKSQIKTKDSFNFYPTLIIDEYYVYSFKNFKAGKIAVFGIGVNANTGEPKNFTEEIWLHERNILKK
;
A
#
# COMPACT_ATOMS: atom_id res chain seq x y z
N MET A 1 38.26 -36.35 2.81
CA MET A 1 36.83 -36.21 2.44
C MET A 1 36.16 -35.22 3.40
N ARG A 2 36.39 -33.90 3.26
CA ARG A 2 35.98 -32.92 4.29
C ARG A 2 35.76 -31.48 3.77
N ILE A 3 35.41 -31.31 2.48
CA ILE A 3 35.25 -29.96 1.89
C ILE A 3 33.89 -29.77 1.15
N HIS A 4 33.11 -30.83 0.92
CA HIS A 4 31.87 -30.71 0.12
C HIS A 4 30.62 -30.26 0.90
N PHE A 5 30.63 -30.27 2.23
CA PHE A 5 29.46 -29.84 3.03
C PHE A 5 29.33 -28.32 3.21
N SER A 6 30.43 -27.56 3.08
CA SER A 6 30.42 -26.11 3.34
C SER A 6 29.80 -25.28 2.22
N PHE A 7 29.83 -25.77 0.97
CA PHE A 7 29.27 -25.04 -0.18
C PHE A 7 27.77 -25.26 -0.36
N ILE A 8 27.24 -26.40 0.10
CA ILE A 8 25.80 -26.70 0.05
C ILE A 8 25.03 -25.81 1.04
N LEU A 9 25.59 -25.56 2.22
CA LEU A 9 24.98 -24.68 3.23
C LEU A 9 24.95 -23.21 2.79
N LEU A 10 25.99 -22.75 2.08
CA LEU A 10 26.08 -21.39 1.53
C LEU A 10 25.14 -21.20 0.32
N GLY A 11 24.97 -22.25 -0.50
CA GLY A 11 23.98 -22.28 -1.58
C GLY A 11 22.54 -22.22 -1.06
N LEU A 12 22.22 -22.92 0.04
CA LEU A 12 20.88 -22.90 0.65
C LEU A 12 20.50 -21.53 1.22
N LEU A 13 21.48 -20.80 1.80
CA LEU A 13 21.28 -19.44 2.33
C LEU A 13 20.95 -18.42 1.24
N LEU A 14 21.43 -18.62 0.00
CA LEU A 14 21.11 -17.76 -1.15
C LEU A 14 19.67 -17.95 -1.67
N PHE A 15 19.08 -19.14 -1.50
CA PHE A 15 17.67 -19.40 -1.84
C PHE A 15 16.67 -18.90 -0.79
N ILE A 16 17.14 -18.60 0.44
CA ILE A 16 16.32 -18.04 1.53
C ILE A 16 16.35 -16.50 1.50
N ASN A 17 16.95 -15.89 0.48
CA ASN A 17 16.87 -14.44 0.27
C ASN A 17 15.50 -14.06 -0.31
N CYS A 18 14.43 -14.45 0.41
CA CYS A 18 13.10 -13.93 0.16
C CYS A 18 13.12 -12.48 0.66
N SER A 19 13.24 -11.54 -0.28
CA SER A 19 13.30 -10.11 0.05
C SER A 19 12.07 -9.71 0.87
N LYS A 20 12.23 -8.71 1.75
CA LYS A 20 11.10 -8.16 2.52
C LYS A 20 9.91 -7.82 1.62
N GLU A 21 10.17 -7.25 0.44
CA GLU A 21 9.16 -6.96 -0.59
C GLU A 21 8.41 -8.22 -1.05
N ARG A 22 9.12 -9.31 -1.38
CA ARG A 22 8.49 -10.57 -1.84
C ARG A 22 7.71 -11.24 -0.73
N ASN A 23 8.26 -11.26 0.49
CA ASN A 23 7.55 -11.79 1.66
C ASN A 23 6.26 -11.02 1.92
N PHE A 24 6.29 -9.69 1.82
CA PHE A 24 5.12 -8.84 2.00
C PHE A 24 4.07 -9.11 0.90
N LEU A 25 4.49 -9.13 -0.36
CA LEU A 25 3.63 -9.46 -1.50
C LEU A 25 3.00 -10.85 -1.38
N ASN A 26 3.68 -11.82 -0.78
CA ASN A 26 3.13 -13.17 -0.58
C ASN A 26 2.12 -13.25 0.57
N LYS A 27 2.28 -12.40 1.60
CA LYS A 27 1.42 -12.40 2.80
C LYS A 27 0.16 -11.57 2.63
N HIS A 28 0.23 -10.50 1.85
CA HIS A 28 -0.86 -9.54 1.72
C HIS A 28 -1.50 -9.58 0.33
N HIS A 29 -2.80 -9.29 0.28
CA HIS A 29 -3.45 -8.92 -0.96
C HIS A 29 -3.26 -7.42 -1.19
N ILE A 30 -2.67 -7.04 -2.33
CA ILE A 30 -2.33 -5.65 -2.61
C ILE A 30 -2.90 -5.25 -3.96
N THR A 31 -3.72 -4.22 -3.96
CA THR A 31 -4.27 -3.64 -5.18
C THR A 31 -3.77 -2.21 -5.33
N LEU A 32 -3.26 -1.89 -6.52
CA LEU A 32 -3.03 -0.51 -6.90
C LEU A 32 -4.38 0.16 -7.14
N VAL A 33 -4.64 1.29 -6.48
CA VAL A 33 -5.97 1.91 -6.53
C VAL A 33 -6.22 2.61 -7.86
N ALA A 34 -5.21 3.32 -8.35
CA ALA A 34 -5.33 4.04 -9.60
C ALA A 34 -4.03 4.03 -10.41
N ASN A 35 -4.20 4.08 -11.73
CA ASN A 35 -3.15 4.26 -12.71
C ASN A 35 -3.12 5.72 -13.16
N PHE A 36 -1.93 6.24 -13.46
CA PHE A 36 -1.82 7.50 -14.20
C PHE A 36 -1.87 7.19 -15.70
N THR A 37 -2.94 7.60 -16.36
CA THR A 37 -3.14 7.43 -17.80
C THR A 37 -3.51 8.78 -18.40
N ASP A 38 -2.75 9.22 -19.41
CA ASP A 38 -2.95 10.49 -20.11
C ASP A 38 -3.07 11.72 -19.18
N GLY A 39 -2.26 11.74 -18.12
CA GLY A 39 -2.25 12.82 -17.13
C GLY A 39 -3.38 12.78 -16.11
N ASN A 40 -4.27 11.78 -16.19
CA ASN A 40 -5.38 11.59 -15.26
C ASN A 40 -5.17 10.36 -14.39
N GLU A 41 -5.64 10.43 -13.15
CA GLU A 41 -5.71 9.29 -12.26
C GLU A 41 -6.99 8.50 -12.56
N VAL A 42 -6.82 7.26 -13.03
CA VAL A 42 -7.91 6.36 -13.41
C VAL A 42 -7.96 5.19 -12.44
N LEU A 43 -9.07 5.03 -11.74
CA LEU A 43 -9.29 3.90 -10.84
C LEU A 43 -9.14 2.57 -11.57
N THR A 44 -8.44 1.62 -10.94
CA THR A 44 -8.34 0.25 -11.43
C THR A 44 -9.68 -0.47 -11.24
N LYS A 45 -9.95 -1.47 -12.09
CA LYS A 45 -11.21 -2.25 -11.99
C LYS A 45 -11.26 -3.01 -10.67
N GLU A 46 -10.12 -3.49 -10.22
CA GLU A 46 -9.94 -4.19 -8.95
C GLU A 46 -10.31 -3.27 -7.78
N ALA A 47 -9.84 -2.02 -7.78
CA ALA A 47 -10.19 -1.05 -6.75
C ALA A 47 -11.67 -0.66 -6.77
N GLN A 48 -12.25 -0.48 -7.97
CA GLN A 48 -13.69 -0.22 -8.11
C GLN A 48 -14.55 -1.39 -7.57
N ASN A 49 -14.15 -2.62 -7.86
CA ASN A 49 -14.85 -3.81 -7.39
C ASN A 49 -14.69 -3.98 -5.88
N PHE A 50 -13.48 -3.74 -5.37
CA PHE A 50 -13.22 -3.74 -3.93
C PHE A 50 -14.14 -2.73 -3.23
N GLU A 51 -14.16 -1.47 -3.68
CA GLU A 51 -15.00 -0.43 -3.09
C GLU A 51 -16.49 -0.82 -3.11
N LYS A 52 -17.00 -1.38 -4.21
CA LYS A 52 -18.41 -1.80 -4.31
C LYS A 52 -18.80 -2.83 -3.25
N ASN A 53 -17.87 -3.72 -2.90
CA ASN A 53 -18.12 -4.86 -2.00
C ASN A 53 -17.84 -4.58 -0.52
N HIS A 54 -17.45 -3.35 -0.15
CA HIS A 54 -17.15 -2.96 1.23
C HIS A 54 -18.04 -1.83 1.71
N ASN A 55 -18.19 -1.68 3.02
CA ASN A 55 -19.10 -0.70 3.64
C ASN A 55 -18.64 0.74 3.42
N ILE A 56 -17.35 1.00 3.68
CA ILE A 56 -16.74 2.32 3.58
C ILE A 56 -16.30 2.56 2.13
N LYS A 57 -16.76 3.67 1.55
CA LYS A 57 -16.38 4.11 0.20
C LYS A 57 -15.16 5.04 0.25
N PHE A 58 -14.47 5.26 -0.87
CA PHE A 58 -13.27 6.10 -0.90
C PHE A 58 -13.50 7.49 -0.31
N GLN A 59 -14.64 8.12 -0.63
CA GLN A 59 -14.98 9.44 -0.11
C GLN A 59 -15.14 9.47 1.42
N GLU A 60 -15.69 8.41 2.00
CA GLU A 60 -15.85 8.30 3.45
C GLU A 60 -14.50 7.99 4.12
N ALA A 61 -13.72 7.09 3.53
CA ALA A 61 -12.37 6.80 3.98
C ALA A 61 -11.48 8.06 3.99
N ASN A 62 -11.60 8.94 2.99
CA ASN A 62 -10.87 10.21 2.94
C ASN A 62 -11.19 11.11 4.14
N LYS A 63 -12.47 11.20 4.51
CA LYS A 63 -12.89 11.99 5.69
C LYS A 63 -12.31 11.43 6.98
N ILE A 64 -12.32 10.11 7.13
CA ILE A 64 -11.74 9.43 8.29
C ILE A 64 -10.22 9.65 8.35
N TYR A 65 -9.53 9.49 7.21
CA TYR A 65 -8.11 9.73 7.10
C TYR A 65 -7.73 11.16 7.49
N GLU A 66 -8.43 12.17 6.93
CA GLU A 66 -8.16 13.59 7.23
C GLU A 66 -8.40 13.91 8.70
N ALA A 67 -9.47 13.37 9.29
CA ALA A 67 -9.76 13.54 10.71
C ALA A 67 -8.67 12.89 11.60
N PHE A 68 -8.27 11.66 11.26
CA PHE A 68 -7.22 10.94 12.00
C PHE A 68 -5.87 11.66 11.89
N ARG A 69 -5.51 12.11 10.70
CA ARG A 69 -4.29 12.89 10.46
C ARG A 69 -4.30 14.20 11.21
N SER A 70 -5.39 14.96 11.14
CA SER A 70 -5.54 16.26 11.82
C SER A 70 -5.49 16.15 13.34
N ASN A 71 -6.02 15.07 13.93
CA ASN A 71 -5.92 14.84 15.37
C ASN A 71 -4.48 14.53 15.82
N ASN A 72 -3.68 13.94 14.94
CA ASN A 72 -2.27 13.62 15.22
C ASN A 72 -1.33 14.80 14.91
N GLU A 73 -1.65 15.65 13.93
CA GLU A 73 -0.90 16.86 13.59
C GLU A 73 -1.42 18.07 14.40
N LYS A 74 -0.69 18.49 15.44
CA LYS A 74 -1.06 19.61 16.35
C LYS A 74 -1.27 20.98 15.68
N SER A 75 -1.09 21.12 14.37
CA SER A 75 -1.27 22.37 13.62
C SER A 75 -2.43 22.25 12.64
N GLN A 76 -3.55 22.90 12.95
CA GLN A 76 -4.70 23.03 12.07
C GLN A 76 -4.36 23.94 10.88
N ILE A 77 -3.68 23.41 9.87
CA ILE A 77 -3.76 24.02 8.54
C ILE A 77 -5.14 23.64 8.01
N LYS A 78 -6.10 24.57 8.10
CA LYS A 78 -7.41 24.44 7.45
C LYS A 78 -7.19 24.42 5.93
N THR A 79 -6.90 23.25 5.37
CA THR A 79 -6.95 23.06 3.92
C THR A 79 -8.41 22.95 3.48
N LYS A 80 -8.87 24.13 3.08
CA LYS A 80 -9.94 24.45 2.16
C LYS A 80 -10.12 23.36 1.08
N ASP A 81 -11.37 22.99 0.85
CA ASP A 81 -11.92 22.07 -0.15
C ASP A 81 -11.35 20.65 -0.08
N SER A 82 -12.17 19.69 0.37
CA SER A 82 -11.86 18.27 0.30
C SER A 82 -11.73 17.86 -1.16
N PHE A 83 -10.52 17.92 -1.72
CA PHE A 83 -10.24 17.27 -2.98
C PHE A 83 -10.58 15.79 -2.80
N ASN A 84 -11.35 15.23 -3.72
CA ASN A 84 -11.47 13.78 -3.82
C ASN A 84 -10.12 13.26 -4.30
N PHE A 85 -9.30 12.76 -3.40
CA PHE A 85 -8.10 11.99 -3.73
C PHE A 85 -8.35 10.52 -3.45
N TYR A 86 -7.58 9.65 -4.09
CA TYR A 86 -7.68 8.22 -3.85
C TYR A 86 -6.60 7.76 -2.87
N PRO A 87 -6.86 6.71 -2.06
CA PRO A 87 -5.77 5.97 -1.42
C PRO A 87 -4.81 5.47 -2.51
N THR A 88 -3.54 5.26 -2.16
CA THR A 88 -2.55 4.79 -3.15
C THR A 88 -2.66 3.28 -3.36
N LEU A 89 -2.89 2.55 -2.27
CA LEU A 89 -3.00 1.11 -2.25
C LEU A 89 -4.26 0.68 -1.51
N ILE A 90 -4.77 -0.49 -1.86
CA ILE A 90 -5.56 -1.32 -0.96
C ILE A 90 -4.64 -2.43 -0.47
N ILE A 91 -4.52 -2.59 0.85
CA ILE A 91 -3.76 -3.68 1.47
C ILE A 91 -4.71 -4.47 2.36
N ASP A 92 -4.99 -5.71 1.97
CA ASP A 92 -6.04 -6.56 2.52
C ASP A 92 -7.38 -5.80 2.52
N GLU A 93 -7.90 -5.44 3.70
CA GLU A 93 -9.15 -4.70 3.86
C GLU A 93 -8.96 -3.20 4.09
N TYR A 94 -7.77 -2.64 3.88
CA TYR A 94 -7.47 -1.24 4.21
C TYR A 94 -7.24 -0.39 2.96
N TYR A 95 -7.88 0.77 2.92
CA TYR A 95 -7.50 1.89 2.05
C TYR A 95 -6.27 2.57 2.62
N VAL A 96 -5.11 2.42 1.98
CA VAL A 96 -3.82 2.91 2.48
C VAL A 96 -3.39 4.16 1.72
N TYR A 97 -3.28 5.26 2.47
CA TYR A 97 -2.80 6.56 2.03
C TYR A 97 -1.29 6.61 2.26
N SER A 98 -0.53 6.36 1.20
CA SER A 98 0.93 6.24 1.23
C SER A 98 1.60 7.07 0.15
N PHE A 99 2.93 7.04 0.10
CA PHE A 99 3.70 7.81 -0.86
C PHE A 99 4.03 7.00 -2.12
N LYS A 100 3.83 7.62 -3.29
CA LYS A 100 4.27 7.10 -4.59
C LYS A 100 5.51 7.87 -5.08
N ASN A 101 6.62 7.15 -5.26
CA ASN A 101 7.82 7.68 -5.91
C ASN A 101 7.76 7.39 -7.42
N PHE A 102 7.24 8.34 -8.20
CA PHE A 102 7.10 8.22 -9.64
C PHE A 102 8.44 8.00 -10.37
N LYS A 103 9.52 8.66 -9.93
CA LYS A 103 10.85 8.53 -10.55
C LYS A 103 11.42 7.12 -10.39
N ALA A 104 11.20 6.50 -9.24
CA ALA A 104 11.67 5.14 -8.95
C ALA A 104 10.68 4.03 -9.36
N GLY A 105 9.44 4.39 -9.72
CA GLY A 105 8.36 3.44 -9.93
C GLY A 105 8.08 2.59 -8.69
N LYS A 106 8.18 3.20 -7.50
CA LYS A 106 8.02 2.53 -6.20
C LYS A 106 6.90 3.17 -5.39
N ILE A 107 6.19 2.36 -4.62
CA ILE A 107 5.10 2.77 -3.74
C ILE A 107 5.41 2.30 -2.32
N ALA A 108 5.31 3.19 -1.36
CA ALA A 108 5.43 2.87 0.06
C ALA A 108 4.19 2.07 0.53
N VAL A 109 4.40 1.03 1.33
CA VAL A 109 3.28 0.32 1.99
C VAL A 109 2.97 0.87 3.39
N PHE A 110 3.80 1.80 3.88
CA PHE A 110 3.60 2.52 5.13
C PHE A 110 2.85 3.84 4.89
N GLY A 111 2.11 4.28 5.90
CA GLY A 111 1.19 5.41 5.82
C GLY A 111 0.03 5.23 6.79
N ILE A 112 -1.07 5.95 6.54
CA ILE A 112 -2.31 5.77 7.31
C ILE A 112 -3.24 4.90 6.48
N GLY A 113 -3.81 3.87 7.10
CA GLY A 113 -4.83 3.04 6.49
C GLY A 113 -6.18 3.22 7.18
N VAL A 114 -7.26 3.16 6.41
CA VAL A 114 -8.64 3.12 6.93
C VAL A 114 -9.26 1.78 6.56
N ASN A 115 -9.76 1.03 7.53
CA ASN A 115 -10.41 -0.24 7.26
C ASN A 115 -11.69 -0.03 6.44
N ALA A 116 -11.83 -0.74 5.34
CA ALA A 116 -12.94 -0.61 4.39
C ALA A 116 -14.28 -1.16 4.92
N ASN A 117 -14.25 -2.00 5.96
CA ASN A 117 -15.45 -2.56 6.59
C ASN A 117 -15.87 -1.78 7.85
N THR A 118 -14.91 -1.36 8.68
CA THR A 118 -15.16 -0.77 10.00
C THR A 118 -14.91 0.73 10.08
N GLY A 119 -14.17 1.30 9.12
CA GLY A 119 -13.72 2.69 9.17
C GLY A 119 -12.63 2.95 10.22
N GLU A 120 -12.08 1.92 10.85
CA GLU A 120 -11.03 2.09 11.86
C GLU A 120 -9.71 2.54 11.20
N PRO A 121 -9.15 3.69 11.59
CA PRO A 121 -7.85 4.13 11.10
C PRO A 121 -6.71 3.43 11.84
N LYS A 122 -5.62 3.11 11.13
CA LYS A 122 -4.37 2.63 11.73
C LYS A 122 -3.14 3.14 11.00
N ASN A 123 -1.99 3.13 11.67
CA ASN A 123 -0.71 3.40 11.04
C ASN A 123 -0.10 2.11 10.50
N PHE A 124 0.22 2.08 9.21
CA PHE A 124 1.11 1.08 8.62
C PHE A 124 2.53 1.59 8.78
N THR A 125 3.35 0.89 9.57
CA THR A 125 4.71 1.33 9.95
C THR A 125 5.83 0.52 9.30
N GLU A 126 5.50 -0.53 8.54
CA GLU A 126 6.50 -1.34 7.85
C GLU A 126 7.12 -0.55 6.68
N GLU A 127 8.37 -0.13 6.83
CA GLU A 127 9.14 0.62 5.84
C GLU A 127 9.54 -0.23 4.63
N ILE A 128 8.55 -0.65 3.84
CA ILE A 128 8.72 -1.42 2.61
C ILE A 128 8.27 -0.57 1.42
N TRP A 129 9.07 -0.61 0.37
CA TRP A 129 8.78 0.05 -0.90
C TRP A 129 8.61 -1.01 -1.98
N LEU A 130 7.44 -1.11 -2.57
CA LEU A 130 7.14 -2.07 -3.62
C LEU A 130 7.31 -1.42 -4.99
N HIS A 131 7.90 -2.14 -5.94
CA HIS A 131 7.82 -1.72 -7.34
C HIS A 131 6.40 -1.91 -7.87
N GLU A 132 5.85 -0.89 -8.53
CA GLU A 132 4.48 -0.91 -9.08
C GLU A 132 4.24 -2.10 -10.02
N ARG A 133 5.22 -2.38 -10.89
CA ARG A 133 5.21 -3.56 -11.77
C ARG A 133 5.13 -4.91 -11.06
N ASN A 134 5.50 -5.00 -9.79
CA ASN A 134 5.42 -6.24 -9.01
C ASN A 134 4.02 -6.42 -8.40
N ILE A 135 3.30 -5.32 -8.17
CA ILE A 135 1.90 -5.34 -7.71
C ILE A 135 1.01 -5.78 -8.88
N LEU A 136 1.22 -5.23 -10.07
CA LEU A 136 0.42 -5.51 -11.28
C LEU A 136 0.61 -6.92 -11.87
N LYS A 137 1.59 -7.71 -11.38
CA LYS A 137 1.90 -9.06 -11.87
C LYS A 137 1.19 -10.17 -11.11
N LYS A 138 0.52 -9.84 -10.01
CA LYS A 138 -0.14 -10.79 -9.11
C LYS A 138 -1.60 -10.92 -9.50
#